data_AF-A0A1V6T9N8-F1
#
_entry.id   AF-A0A1V6T9N8-F1
#
_cell.length_a   1.000
_cell.length_b   1.000
_cell.length_c   1.000
_cell.angle_alpha   90.00
_cell.angle_beta   90.00
_cell.angle_gamma   90.00
#
_symmetry.space_group_name_H-M   'P 1'
#
loop_
_entity.id
_entity.type
_entity.pdbx_description
1 polymer ?
#
loop_
_entity_poly.entity_id
_entity_poly.type
_entity_poly.pdbx_seq_one_letter_code
_entity_poly.pdbx_strand_id
1 'polypeptide(L)'
;MAAREFNLTFEAAPPANVRPGVPFAIPMVIAVRPIGTPASSGHHLVVNASLRDENCTAAAVELGGSLTASVISGRATFSSLMIPRPGRYRIRVMLSAATNNGVVTKEYVDSEVINVNAAA
;
A
#
# COMPACT_ATOMS: atom_id res chain seq x y z
N MET A 1 -21.88 2.57 11.54
CA MET A 1 -20.90 1.89 10.66
C MET A 1 -20.65 2.84 9.49
N ALA A 2 -19.44 3.36 9.32
CA ALA A 2 -19.14 4.20 8.16
C ALA A 2 -19.21 3.32 6.91
N ALA A 3 -20.00 3.72 5.92
CA ALA A 3 -20.05 3.04 4.64
C ALA A 3 -18.67 3.10 3.98
N ARG A 4 -18.26 2.02 3.31
CA ARG A 4 -17.01 2.00 2.54
C ARG A 4 -17.17 2.97 1.36
N GLU A 5 -16.43 4.08 1.37
CA GLU A 5 -16.54 5.16 0.38
C GLU A 5 -15.64 4.96 -0.84
N PHE A 6 -14.62 4.10 -0.71
CA PHE A 6 -13.64 3.82 -1.75
C PHE A 6 -13.45 2.30 -1.89
N ASN A 7 -12.89 1.89 -3.02
CA ASN A 7 -12.43 0.53 -3.25
C ASN A 7 -10.97 0.58 -3.72
N LEU A 8 -10.09 -0.02 -2.92
CA LEU A 8 -8.69 -0.23 -3.25
C LEU A 8 -8.51 -1.54 -4.02
N THR A 9 -7.80 -1.48 -5.15
CA THR A 9 -7.43 -2.65 -5.94
C THR A 9 -5.98 -2.54 -6.40
N PHE A 10 -5.25 -3.65 -6.39
CA PHE A 10 -3.91 -3.70 -6.97
C PHE A 10 -4.05 -3.77 -8.50
N GLU A 11 -3.72 -2.68 -9.19
CA GLU A 11 -3.55 -2.71 -10.66
C GLU A 11 -2.22 -3.36 -11.02
N ALA A 12 -1.17 -3.06 -10.25
CA ALA A 12 0.10 -3.77 -10.29
C ALA A 12 0.44 -4.23 -8.88
N ALA A 13 0.25 -5.52 -8.64
CA ALA A 13 0.58 -6.16 -7.37
C ALA A 13 2.10 -6.20 -7.16
N PRO A 14 2.57 -6.19 -5.90
CA PRO A 14 3.99 -6.38 -5.61
C PRO A 14 4.45 -7.76 -6.11
N PRO A 15 5.74 -7.93 -6.46
CA PRO A 15 6.25 -9.21 -6.92
C PRO A 15 6.18 -10.26 -5.82
N ALA A 16 5.76 -11.48 -6.13
CA ALA A 16 5.72 -12.58 -5.17
C ALA A 16 7.10 -13.01 -4.69
N ASN A 17 8.16 -12.74 -5.45
CA ASN A 17 9.55 -13.04 -5.11
C ASN A 17 10.42 -11.80 -5.29
N VAL A 18 11.09 -11.36 -4.23
CA VAL A 18 11.98 -10.21 -4.26
C VAL A 18 13.31 -10.52 -3.58
N ARG A 19 14.31 -9.68 -3.82
CA ARG A 19 15.63 -9.76 -3.17
C ARG A 19 15.70 -8.76 -2.02
N PRO A 20 16.44 -9.08 -0.94
CA PRO A 20 16.53 -8.20 0.21
C PRO A 20 17.37 -6.97 -0.16
N GLY A 21 16.88 -5.78 0.21
CA GLY A 21 17.56 -4.52 -0.05
C GLY A 21 17.54 -4.06 -1.52
N VAL A 22 16.85 -4.79 -2.40
CA VAL A 22 16.69 -4.43 -3.81
C VAL A 22 15.29 -3.84 -4.02
N PRO A 23 15.17 -2.67 -4.66
CA PRO A 23 13.87 -2.12 -5.06
C PRO A 23 13.10 -3.08 -5.95
N PHE A 24 11.77 -3.05 -5.85
CA PHE A 24 10.92 -3.86 -6.72
C PHE A 24 11.16 -3.50 -8.18
N ALA A 25 11.35 -4.52 -9.02
CA ALA A 25 11.58 -4.34 -10.45
C ALA A 25 10.36 -3.70 -11.15
N ILE A 26 9.16 -3.96 -10.62
CA ILE A 26 7.91 -3.41 -11.12
C ILE A 26 7.33 -2.50 -10.02
N PRO A 27 6.96 -1.26 -10.36
CA PRO A 27 6.31 -0.38 -9.39
C PRO A 27 4.94 -0.94 -9.00
N MET A 28 4.62 -0.86 -7.71
CA MET A 28 3.31 -1.25 -7.21
C MET A 28 2.32 -0.12 -7.52
N VAL A 29 1.18 -0.45 -8.14
CA VAL A 29 0.15 0.53 -8.52
C VAL A 29 -1.18 0.12 -7.90
N ILE A 30 -1.79 1.06 -7.21
CA ILE A 30 -3.05 0.90 -6.50
C ILE A 30 -4.09 1.78 -7.17
N ALA A 31 -5.15 1.17 -7.71
CA ALA A 31 -6.32 1.89 -8.14
C ALA A 31 -7.24 2.15 -6.95
N VAL A 32 -7.60 3.41 -6.81
CA VAL A 32 -8.55 3.93 -5.83
C VAL A 32 -9.81 4.31 -6.60
N ARG A 33 -10.85 3.49 -6.45
CA ARG A 33 -12.14 3.70 -7.12
C ARG A 33 -13.16 4.22 -6.10
N PRO A 34 -13.75 5.41 -6.30
CA PRO A 34 -14.82 5.88 -5.44
C PRO A 34 -16.05 4.98 -5.56
N ILE A 35 -16.74 4.73 -4.45
CA ILE A 35 -18.02 4.03 -4.39
C ILE A 35 -19.12 5.08 -4.25
N GLY A 36 -19.94 5.24 -5.28
CA GLY A 36 -20.95 6.30 -5.33
C GLY A 36 -20.31 7.70 -5.30
N THR A 37 -20.89 8.60 -4.52
CA THR A 37 -20.37 9.96 -4.29
C THR A 37 -19.72 10.04 -2.90
N PRO A 38 -18.42 9.75 -2.77
CA PRO A 38 -17.75 9.78 -1.48
C PRO A 38 -17.74 11.20 -0.92
N ALA A 39 -17.94 11.37 0.39
CA ALA A 39 -17.89 12.68 1.04
C ALA A 39 -16.50 13.33 0.93
N SER A 40 -15.47 12.51 0.63
CA SER A 40 -14.11 12.96 0.39
C SER A 40 -13.77 13.23 -1.08
N SER A 41 -14.78 13.33 -1.97
CA SER A 41 -14.58 13.79 -3.35
C SER A 41 -13.97 15.20 -3.34
N GLY A 42 -12.71 15.32 -3.79
CA GLY A 42 -11.97 16.59 -3.80
C GLY A 42 -10.98 16.78 -2.65
N HIS A 43 -10.92 15.84 -1.69
CA HIS A 43 -9.85 15.82 -0.68
C HIS A 43 -8.56 15.24 -1.27
N HIS A 44 -7.40 15.67 -0.76
CA HIS A 44 -6.13 15.04 -1.13
C HIS A 44 -6.10 13.62 -0.53
N LEU A 45 -6.20 12.64 -1.41
CA LEU A 45 -6.09 11.23 -1.08
C LEU A 45 -4.63 10.81 -1.15
N VAL A 46 -4.18 10.14 -0.10
CA VAL A 46 -2.83 9.57 0.00
C VAL A 46 -2.95 8.12 0.43
N VAL A 47 -2.08 7.28 -0.08
CA VAL A 47 -1.96 5.89 0.36
C VAL A 47 -0.65 5.70 1.08
N ASN A 48 -0.67 4.93 2.16
CA ASN A 48 0.52 4.51 2.88
C ASN A 48 0.69 2.99 2.78
N ALA A 49 1.87 2.56 2.36
CA ALA A 49 2.30 1.16 2.35
C ALA A 49 3.01 0.84 3.66
N SER A 50 2.68 -0.29 4.25
CA SER A 50 3.35 -0.82 5.45
C SER A 50 3.61 -2.31 5.27
N LEU A 51 4.74 -2.79 5.78
CA LEU A 51 5.04 -4.21 5.77
C LEU A 51 4.38 -4.89 6.97
N ARG A 52 3.76 -6.04 6.71
CA ARG A 52 3.13 -6.90 7.69
C ARG A 52 3.74 -8.30 7.58
N ASP A 53 3.65 -9.05 8.66
CA ASP A 53 3.96 -10.47 8.65
C ASP A 53 3.04 -11.24 7.67
N GLU A 54 3.38 -12.48 7.29
CA GLU A 54 2.56 -13.30 6.38
C GLU A 54 1.11 -13.41 6.86
N ASN A 55 0.90 -13.43 8.17
CA ASN A 55 -0.40 -13.57 8.81
C ASN A 55 -1.12 -12.23 9.00
N CYS A 56 -0.55 -11.10 8.58
CA CYS A 56 -1.06 -9.74 8.81
C CYS A 56 -1.37 -9.40 10.29
N THR A 57 -0.79 -10.14 11.23
CA THR A 57 -1.04 -9.99 12.67
C THR A 57 -0.16 -8.90 13.31
N ALA A 58 1.09 -8.77 12.85
CA ALA A 58 2.04 -7.80 13.36
C ALA A 58 2.58 -6.89 12.24
N ALA A 59 2.95 -5.66 12.60
CA ALA A 59 3.82 -4.85 11.76
C ALA A 59 5.17 -5.57 11.64
N ALA A 60 5.59 -5.84 10.42
CA ALA A 60 6.90 -6.42 10.16
C ALA A 60 7.95 -5.30 10.10
N VAL A 61 9.21 -5.69 9.92
CA VAL A 61 10.35 -4.79 9.87
C VAL A 61 10.17 -3.68 8.83
N GLU A 62 10.92 -2.59 9.02
CA GLU A 62 10.90 -1.39 8.19
C GLU A 62 10.88 -1.70 6.67
N LEU A 63 9.78 -1.33 6.02
CA LEU A 63 9.71 -1.26 4.57
C LEU A 63 10.59 -0.09 4.13
N GLY A 64 11.51 -0.33 3.21
CA GLY A 64 12.39 0.70 2.69
C GLY A 64 11.75 1.49 1.55
N GLY A 65 12.19 2.74 1.40
CA GLY A 65 11.85 3.60 0.27
C GLY A 65 10.63 4.50 0.51
N SER A 66 9.92 4.82 -0.58
CA SER A 66 8.76 5.71 -0.52
C SER A 66 7.52 4.94 -0.11
N LEU A 67 7.16 5.04 1.18
CA LEU A 67 6.02 4.35 1.78
C LEU A 67 4.70 5.11 1.62
N THR A 68 4.75 6.32 1.09
CA THR A 68 3.58 7.17 0.90
C THR A 68 3.50 7.61 -0.55
N ALA A 69 2.31 7.47 -1.14
CA ALA A 69 2.06 7.90 -2.50
C ALA A 69 0.75 8.70 -2.56
N SER A 70 0.77 9.82 -3.26
CA SER A 70 -0.44 10.58 -3.55
C SER A 70 -1.27 9.87 -4.59
N VAL A 71 -2.60 9.90 -4.43
CA VAL A 71 -3.53 9.38 -5.42
C VAL A 71 -3.77 10.45 -6.47
N ILE A 72 -3.23 10.25 -7.67
CA ILE A 72 -3.38 11.14 -8.82
C ILE A 72 -4.29 10.44 -9.83
N SER A 73 -5.39 11.09 -10.20
CA SER A 73 -6.37 10.53 -11.15
C SER A 73 -6.90 9.14 -10.75
N GLY A 74 -7.06 8.91 -9.45
CA GLY A 74 -7.54 7.62 -8.91
C GLY A 74 -6.49 6.51 -8.86
N ARG A 75 -5.20 6.82 -9.04
CA ARG A 75 -4.11 5.85 -8.97
C ARG A 75 -2.99 6.35 -8.05
N ALA A 76 -2.42 5.43 -7.29
CA ALA A 76 -1.22 5.69 -6.52
C ALA A 76 -0.13 4.69 -6.87
N THR A 77 1.08 5.20 -7.06
CA THR A 77 2.21 4.41 -7.54
C THR A 77 3.33 4.47 -6.53
N PHE A 78 3.87 3.30 -6.19
CA PHE A 78 5.02 3.13 -5.33
C PHE A 78 6.18 2.52 -6.14
N SER A 79 7.14 3.35 -6.53
CA SER A 79 8.25 2.95 -7.40
C SER A 79 9.48 2.44 -6.66
N SER A 80 9.66 2.84 -5.40
CA SER A 80 10.93 2.66 -4.68
C SER A 80 10.80 1.74 -3.47
N LEU A 81 9.76 0.92 -3.41
CA LEU A 81 9.58 -0.03 -2.30
C LEU A 81 10.65 -1.12 -2.35
N MET A 82 11.27 -1.38 -1.20
CA MET A 82 12.21 -2.47 -1.02
C MET A 82 12.05 -3.09 0.35
N ILE A 83 12.27 -4.40 0.47
CA ILE A 83 12.24 -5.08 1.76
C ILE A 83 13.68 -5.41 2.15
N PRO A 84 14.21 -4.88 3.27
CA PRO A 84 15.63 -5.03 3.59
C PRO A 84 15.99 -6.41 4.15
N ARG A 85 15.04 -7.14 4.74
CA ARG A 85 15.29 -8.43 5.39
C ARG A 85 14.64 -9.59 4.63
N PRO A 86 15.31 -10.76 4.54
CA PRO A 86 14.70 -11.96 4.00
C PRO A 86 13.59 -12.49 4.91
N GLY A 87 12.57 -13.12 4.32
CA GLY A 87 11.39 -13.59 5.03
C GLY A 87 10.13 -13.56 4.16
N ARG A 88 8.99 -13.97 4.75
CA ARG A 88 7.68 -13.94 4.08
C ARG A 88 6.84 -12.83 4.68
N TYR A 89 6.38 -11.90 3.84
CA TYR A 89 5.71 -10.69 4.28
C TYR A 89 4.51 -10.35 3.41
N ARG A 90 3.65 -9.46 3.89
CA ARG A 90 2.57 -8.85 3.11
C ARG A 90 2.69 -7.35 3.14
N ILE A 91 2.30 -6.67 2.07
CA ILE A 91 2.21 -5.22 2.03
C ILE A 91 0.76 -4.81 2.27
N ARG A 92 0.54 -4.07 3.35
CA ARG A 92 -0.73 -3.40 3.62
C ARG A 92 -0.68 -1.99 3.07
N VAL A 93 -1.57 -1.69 2.15
CA VAL A 93 -1.80 -0.34 1.65
C VAL A 93 -3.04 0.22 2.34
N MET A 94 -2.91 1.36 3.01
CA MET A 94 -4.05 2.07 3.60
C MET A 94 -4.30 3.36 2.83
N LEU A 95 -5.55 3.61 2.46
CA LEU A 95 -6.02 4.88 1.91
C LEU A 95 -6.36 5.81 3.06
N SER A 96 -5.81 7.01 3.00
CA SER A 96 -6.09 8.09 3.93
C SER A 96 -6.50 9.35 3.17
N ALA A 97 -7.48 10.07 3.70
CA ALA A 97 -7.93 11.34 3.17
C ALA A 97 -7.46 12.47 4.10
N ALA A 98 -6.80 13.48 3.54
CA ALA A 98 -6.51 14.71 4.26
C ALA A 98 -7.78 15.56 4.36
N THR A 99 -8.25 15.79 5.57
CA THR A 99 -9.41 16.65 5.88
C THR A 99 -8.95 17.85 6.70
N ASN A 100 -9.80 18.88 6.81
CA ASN A 100 -9.51 20.03 7.66
C ASN A 100 -9.33 19.66 9.14
N ASN A 101 -9.85 18.49 9.56
CA ASN A 101 -9.70 17.95 10.92
C ASN A 101 -8.53 16.94 11.05
N GLY A 102 -7.67 16.83 10.03
CA GLY A 102 -6.54 15.89 10.01
C GLY A 102 -6.70 14.76 9.02
N VAL A 103 -5.87 13.72 9.15
CA VAL A 103 -5.82 12.58 8.24
C VAL A 103 -6.72 11.47 8.76
N VAL A 104 -7.69 11.05 7.95
CA VAL A 104 -8.59 9.93 8.28
C VAL A 104 -8.31 8.75 7.38
N THR A 105 -8.09 7.57 7.96
CA THR A 105 -8.00 6.32 7.20
C THR A 105 -9.39 5.94 6.70
N LYS A 106 -9.53 5.83 5.38
CA LYS A 106 -10.77 5.49 4.71
C LYS A 106 -10.91 3.99 4.50
N GLU A 107 -9.80 3.33 4.16
CA GLU A 107 -9.82 1.94 3.71
C GLU A 107 -8.41 1.35 3.76
N TYR A 108 -8.28 0.03 3.72
CA TYR A 108 -7.02 -0.66 3.52
C TYR A 108 -7.19 -1.91 2.67
N VAL A 109 -6.11 -2.32 2.02
CA VAL A 109 -6.01 -3.58 1.26
C VAL A 109 -4.66 -4.23 1.55
N ASP A 110 -4.66 -5.55 1.68
CA ASP A 110 -3.46 -6.35 1.90
C ASP A 110 -3.06 -7.06 0.60
N SER A 111 -1.76 -7.13 0.32
CA SER A 111 -1.24 -7.88 -0.81
C SER A 111 -1.21 -9.38 -0.53
N GLU A 112 -1.00 -10.15 -1.59
CA GLU A 112 -0.54 -11.53 -1.48
C GLU A 112 0.82 -11.63 -0.76
N VAL A 113 1.17 -12.84 -0.31
CA VAL A 113 2.44 -13.09 0.39
C VAL A 113 3.61 -12.90 -0.56
N ILE A 114 4.56 -12.09 -0.14
CA ILE A 114 5.84 -11.80 -0.80
C ILE A 114 6.91 -12.61 -0.10
N ASN A 115 7.64 -13.41 -0.88
CA ASN A 115 8.80 -14.15 -0.43
C ASN A 115 10.08 -13.36 -0.76
N VAL A 116 10.79 -12.93 0.29
CA VAL A 116 12.08 -12.26 0.18
C VAL A 116 13.16 -13.30 0.33
N ASN A 117 13.76 -13.69 -0.79
CA ASN A 117 14.80 -14.71 -0.80
C ASN A 117 16.06 -14.16 -0.12
N ALA A 118 16.68 -14.91 0.79
CA ALA A 118 18.01 -14.55 1.27
C ALA A 118 18.97 -14.47 0.07
N ALA A 119 19.79 -13.42 0.00
CA ALA A 119 20.89 -13.41 -0.95
C ALA A 119 21.82 -14.58 -0.58
N ALA A 120 22.01 -15.50 -1.53
CA ALA A 120 22.93 -16.63 -1.40
C ALA A 120 24.38 -16.15 -1.33
#